data_AF-A0ABD1D7K5-F1
#
_entry.id   AF-A0ABD1D7K5-F1
#
_cell.length_a   1.000
_cell.length_b   1.000
_cell.length_c   1.000
_cell.angle_alpha   90.00
_cell.angle_beta   90.00
_cell.angle_gamma   90.00
#
_symmetry.space_group_name_H-M   'P 1'
#
loop_
_entity.id
_entity.type
_entity.pdbx_description
1 polymer ?
#
loop_
_entity_poly.entity_id
_entity_poly.type
_entity_poly.pdbx_seq_one_letter_code
_entity_poly.pdbx_strand_id
1 'polypeptide(L)'
;MSELRDLRKQEQQLRNTLESVSQFKTNYKPEVHAGELVTRIEMLDAAMKKFYVVRRKIELILEETDEEEVVAVKETPEEKKARLSVRTDERNAENAHISKEVEDMYCNLKSSLKALLPKPVESKVAESQQN
;
A
#
# COMPACT_ATOMS: atom_id res chain seq x y z
N MET A 1 11.32 13.58 15.79
CA MET A 1 12.02 13.74 14.48
C MET A 1 12.60 12.43 13.90
N SER A 2 13.19 11.50 14.67
CA SER A 2 13.70 10.22 14.13
C SER A 2 12.60 9.26 13.66
N GLU A 3 11.50 9.17 14.40
CA GLU A 3 10.41 8.22 14.13
C GLU A 3 9.66 8.52 12.82
N LEU A 4 9.25 9.76 12.58
CA LEU A 4 8.59 10.16 11.33
C LEU A 4 9.46 9.87 10.10
N ARG A 5 10.77 10.13 10.20
CA ARG A 5 11.73 9.86 9.13
C ARG A 5 11.81 8.36 8.83
N ASP A 6 11.84 7.52 9.87
CA ASP A 6 11.93 6.08 9.69
C ASP A 6 10.61 5.47 9.20
N LEU A 7 9.46 6.00 9.61
CA LEU A 7 8.17 5.64 9.04
C LEU A 7 8.06 6.02 7.55
N ARG A 8 8.53 7.20 7.15
CA ARG A 8 8.59 7.61 5.73
C ARG A 8 9.51 6.70 4.91
N LYS A 9 10.64 6.26 5.47
CA LYS A 9 11.49 5.24 4.82
C LYS A 9 10.76 3.91 4.66
N GLN A 10 10.02 3.46 5.69
CA GLN A 10 9.23 2.23 5.60
C GLN A 10 8.13 2.36 4.54
N GLU A 11 7.44 3.49 4.47
CA GLU A 11 6.45 3.78 3.42
C GLU A 11 7.08 3.63 2.03
N GLN A 12 8.25 4.25 1.80
CA GLN A 12 8.95 4.14 0.53
C GLN A 12 9.37 2.70 0.22
N GLN A 13 9.87 1.94 1.20
CA GLN A 13 10.22 0.53 1.01
C GLN A 13 9.01 -0.32 0.60
N LEU A 14 7.83 -0.02 1.12
CA LEU A 14 6.59 -0.70 0.75
C LEU A 14 6.17 -0.36 -0.67
N ARG A 15 6.26 0.92 -1.07
CA ARG A 15 6.04 1.34 -2.46
C ARG A 15 7.01 0.64 -3.42
N ASN A 16 8.29 0.56 -3.07
CA ASN A 16 9.29 -0.16 -3.87
C ASN A 16 8.97 -1.67 -3.98
N THR A 17 8.34 -2.27 -2.96
CA THR A 17 7.90 -3.66 -3.01
C THR A 17 6.79 -3.84 -4.04
N LEU A 18 5.81 -2.94 -4.08
CA LEU A 18 4.74 -2.95 -5.09
C LEU A 18 5.32 -2.77 -6.51
N GLU A 19 6.28 -1.85 -6.67
CA GLU A 19 6.96 -1.64 -7.94
C GLU A 19 7.76 -2.88 -8.37
N SER A 20 8.49 -3.52 -7.46
CA SER A 20 9.21 -4.76 -7.75
C SER A 20 8.27 -5.89 -8.21
N VAL A 21 7.10 -6.02 -7.58
CA VAL A 21 6.07 -6.98 -8.01
C VAL A 21 5.47 -6.60 -9.37
N SER A 22 5.32 -5.30 -9.66
CA SER A 22 4.91 -4.80 -10.98
C SER A 22 5.93 -5.14 -12.08
N GLN A 23 7.23 -4.97 -11.79
CA GLN A 23 8.31 -5.36 -12.70
C GLN A 23 8.33 -6.88 -12.92
N PHE A 24 8.14 -7.67 -11.87
CA PHE A 24 7.99 -9.13 -11.98
C PHE A 24 6.83 -9.49 -12.92
N LYS A 25 5.65 -8.86 -12.74
CA LYS A 25 4.49 -9.10 -13.61
C LYS A 25 4.78 -8.76 -15.07
N THR A 26 5.48 -7.67 -15.32
CA THR A 26 5.84 -7.23 -16.70
C THR A 26 6.79 -8.23 -17.37
N ASN A 27 7.69 -8.84 -16.60
CA ASN A 27 8.68 -9.80 -17.08
C ASN A 27 8.26 -11.27 -16.88
N TYR A 28 6.99 -11.52 -16.54
CA TYR A 28 6.51 -12.84 -16.19
C TYR A 28 6.61 -13.79 -17.39
N LYS A 29 7.14 -14.99 -17.11
CA LYS A 29 7.33 -16.08 -18.08
C LYS A 29 6.94 -17.38 -17.39
N PRO A 30 5.83 -18.03 -17.78
CA PRO A 30 5.31 -19.20 -17.08
C PRO A 30 6.35 -20.29 -16.84
N GLU A 31 7.19 -20.56 -17.83
CA GLU A 31 8.22 -21.60 -17.82
C GLU A 31 9.36 -21.34 -16.81
N VAL A 32 9.55 -20.10 -16.38
CA VAL A 32 10.60 -19.71 -15.41
C VAL A 32 10.00 -19.36 -14.06
N HIS A 33 8.89 -18.61 -14.05
CA HIS A 33 8.42 -17.85 -12.90
C HIS A 33 7.13 -18.38 -12.26
N ALA A 34 6.51 -19.44 -12.80
CA ALA A 34 5.24 -19.94 -12.27
C ALA A 34 5.29 -20.30 -10.78
N GLY A 35 6.43 -20.84 -10.32
CA GLY A 35 6.65 -21.17 -8.91
C GLY A 35 6.73 -19.97 -7.96
N GLU A 36 6.97 -18.76 -8.47
CA GLU A 36 7.08 -17.54 -7.66
C GLU A 36 5.75 -16.78 -7.53
N LEU A 37 4.73 -17.08 -8.36
CA LEU A 37 3.50 -16.28 -8.43
C LEU A 37 2.80 -16.14 -7.08
N VAL A 38 2.61 -17.26 -6.36
CA VAL A 38 1.93 -17.27 -5.07
C VAL A 38 2.70 -16.41 -4.06
N THR A 39 4.02 -16.59 -3.98
CA THR A 39 4.89 -15.80 -3.10
C THR A 39 4.80 -14.31 -3.42
N ARG A 40 4.76 -13.92 -4.70
CA ARG A 40 4.63 -12.50 -5.09
C ARG A 40 3.27 -11.91 -4.70
N ILE A 41 2.19 -12.68 -4.79
CA ILE A 41 0.86 -12.28 -4.33
C ILE A 41 0.85 -12.12 -2.80
N GLU A 42 1.45 -13.04 -2.06
CA GLU A 42 1.56 -12.95 -0.60
C GLU A 42 2.41 -11.76 -0.14
N MET A 43 3.51 -11.48 -0.85
CA MET A 43 4.34 -10.28 -0.61
C MET A 43 3.54 -9.00 -0.83
N LEU A 44 2.70 -8.96 -1.86
CA LEU A 44 1.83 -7.82 -2.16
C LEU A 44 0.80 -7.60 -1.03
N ASP A 45 0.17 -8.67 -0.54
CA ASP A 45 -0.79 -8.64 0.58
C ASP A 45 -0.14 -8.16 1.88
N ALA A 46 1.05 -8.67 2.19
CA ALA A 46 1.82 -8.26 3.35
C ALA A 46 2.24 -6.79 3.27
N ALA A 47 2.69 -6.33 2.09
CA ALA A 47 3.09 -4.95 1.87
C ALA A 47 1.90 -4.00 2.06
N MET A 48 0.73 -4.34 1.50
CA MET A 48 -0.48 -3.52 1.62
C MET A 48 -0.93 -3.40 3.08
N LYS A 49 -0.97 -4.52 3.81
CA LYS A 49 -1.32 -4.52 5.24
C LYS A 49 -0.37 -3.64 6.05
N LYS A 50 0.93 -3.73 5.80
CA LYS A 50 1.93 -2.91 6.51
C LYS A 50 1.86 -1.44 6.13
N PHE A 51 1.50 -1.13 4.88
CA PHE A 51 1.37 0.24 4.38
C PHE A 51 0.31 1.02 5.16
N TYR A 52 -0.89 0.47 5.33
CA TYR A 52 -1.93 1.13 6.12
C TYR A 52 -1.50 1.39 7.57
N VAL A 53 -0.78 0.45 8.20
CA VAL A 53 -0.25 0.64 9.55
C VAL A 53 0.77 1.77 9.61
N VAL A 54 1.71 1.82 8.66
CA VAL A 54 2.73 2.88 8.59
C VAL A 54 2.08 4.23 8.32
N ARG A 55 1.14 4.32 7.37
CA ARG A 55 0.41 5.57 7.06
C ARG A 55 -0.37 6.07 8.27
N ARG A 56 -1.10 5.20 8.97
CA ARG A 56 -1.82 5.59 10.18
C ARG A 56 -0.90 6.15 11.26
N LYS A 57 0.30 5.58 11.43
CA LYS A 57 1.30 6.11 12.37
C LYS A 57 1.85 7.48 11.94
N ILE A 58 2.08 7.68 10.64
CA ILE A 58 2.51 8.98 10.10
C ILE A 58 1.43 10.04 10.34
N GLU A 59 0.16 9.72 10.09
CA GLU A 59 -0.97 10.63 10.37
C GLU A 59 -1.00 11.06 11.84
N LEU A 60 -0.94 10.11 12.77
CA LEU A 60 -0.97 10.39 14.21
C LEU A 60 0.18 11.31 14.64
N ILE A 61 1.40 11.07 14.18
CA ILE A 61 2.54 11.93 14.52
C ILE A 61 2.36 13.35 13.96
N LEU A 62 1.80 13.48 12.75
CA LEU A 62 1.54 14.81 12.16
C LEU A 62 0.41 15.54 12.88
N GLU A 63 -0.63 14.81 13.32
CA GLU A 63 -1.70 15.33 14.18
C GLU A 63 -1.12 15.87 15.52
N GLU A 64 -0.30 15.08 16.20
CA GLU A 64 0.37 15.47 17.45
C GLU A 64 1.31 16.68 17.24
N THR A 65 2.04 16.71 16.12
CA THR A 65 2.94 17.84 15.80
C THR A 65 2.17 19.14 15.55
N ASP A 66 0.99 19.06 14.91
CA ASP A 66 0.14 20.23 14.68
C ASP A 66 -0.45 20.78 15.99
N GLU A 67 -0.66 19.93 17.00
CA GLU A 67 -1.11 20.31 18.34
C GLU A 67 0.03 20.88 19.21
N GLU A 68 1.24 20.33 19.08
CA GLU A 68 2.44 20.75 19.81
C GLU A 68 3.14 22.00 19.24
N GLU A 69 2.77 22.45 18.02
CA GLU A 69 3.31 23.69 17.43
C GLU A 69 2.79 24.92 18.18
N VAL A 70 3.40 25.13 19.35
CA VAL A 70 3.30 26.32 20.18
C VAL A 70 4.55 27.15 19.91
N VAL A 71 4.31 28.43 19.64
CA VAL A 71 5.26 29.56 19.63
C VAL A 71 5.92 29.91 18.28
N ALA A 72 5.50 31.05 17.71
CA ALA A 72 6.35 32.16 17.23
C ALA A 72 5.60 33.19 16.37
N VAL A 73 4.27 33.13 16.26
CA VAL A 73 3.49 34.12 15.49
C VAL A 73 2.53 34.82 16.46
N LYS A 74 2.47 36.16 16.42
CA LYS A 74 1.40 36.93 17.08
C LYS A 74 0.09 36.69 16.34
N GLU A 75 -0.44 35.48 16.45
CA GLU A 75 -1.75 35.12 15.90
C GLU A 75 -2.82 35.23 16.97
N THR A 76 -3.98 35.69 16.56
CA THR A 76 -5.21 35.55 17.33
C THR A 76 -5.63 34.07 17.40
N PRO A 77 -6.42 33.67 18.41
CA PRO A 77 -6.98 32.33 18.49
C PRO A 77 -7.75 31.90 17.22
N GLU A 78 -8.47 32.83 16.59
CA GLU A 78 -9.20 32.63 15.33
C GLU A 78 -8.27 32.33 14.16
N GLU A 79 -7.18 33.09 14.00
CA GLU A 79 -6.17 32.87 12.96
C GLU A 79 -5.46 31.53 13.15
N LYS A 80 -5.10 31.19 14.41
CA LYS A 80 -4.52 29.89 14.75
C LYS A 80 -5.48 28.75 14.38
N LYS A 81 -6.78 28.87 14.72
CA LYS A 81 -7.79 27.87 14.41
C LYS A 81 -7.98 27.69 12.90
N ALA A 82 -8.05 28.79 12.15
CA ALA A 82 -8.18 28.74 10.70
C ALA A 82 -6.98 28.05 10.03
N ARG A 83 -5.75 28.39 10.45
CA ARG A 83 -4.52 27.78 9.94
C ARG A 83 -4.46 26.27 10.22
N LEU A 84 -4.77 25.86 11.45
CA LEU A 84 -4.78 24.44 11.83
C LEU A 84 -5.86 23.65 11.06
N SER A 85 -7.01 24.27 10.78
CA SER A 85 -8.04 23.69 9.93
C SER A 85 -7.52 23.43 8.51
N VAL A 86 -6.90 24.44 7.87
CA VAL A 86 -6.33 24.29 6.52
C VAL A 86 -5.27 23.19 6.47
N ARG A 87 -4.33 23.17 7.43
CA ARG A 87 -3.30 22.12 7.50
C ARG A 87 -3.89 20.72 7.67
N THR A 88 -4.94 20.60 8.49
CA THR A 88 -5.66 19.34 8.68
C THR A 88 -6.30 18.88 7.36
N ASP A 89 -6.94 19.79 6.63
CA ASP A 89 -7.58 19.49 5.35
C ASP A 89 -6.54 19.09 4.28
N GLU A 90 -5.44 19.81 4.18
CA GLU A 90 -4.32 19.50 3.27
C GLU A 90 -3.71 18.12 3.56
N ARG A 91 -3.45 17.81 4.84
CA ARG A 91 -2.95 16.50 5.27
C ARG A 91 -3.93 15.39 4.94
N ASN A 92 -5.22 15.59 5.21
CA ASN A 92 -6.26 14.60 4.93
C ASN A 92 -6.37 14.35 3.42
N ALA A 93 -6.31 15.40 2.60
CA ALA A 93 -6.32 15.30 1.14
C ALA A 93 -5.09 14.55 0.61
N GLU A 94 -3.89 14.88 1.09
CA GLU A 94 -2.65 14.18 0.72
C GLU A 94 -2.74 12.69 1.10
N ASN A 95 -3.21 12.41 2.32
CA ASN A 95 -3.30 11.04 2.80
C ASN A 95 -4.31 10.19 2.03
N ALA A 96 -5.47 10.77 1.69
CA ALA A 96 -6.47 10.12 0.86
C ALA A 96 -5.92 9.85 -0.55
N HIS A 97 -5.21 10.81 -1.14
CA HIS A 97 -4.58 10.66 -2.44
C HIS A 97 -3.55 9.51 -2.45
N ILE A 98 -2.62 9.51 -1.50
CA ILE A 98 -1.59 8.49 -1.34
C ILE A 98 -2.21 7.10 -1.14
N SER A 99 -3.20 6.99 -0.26
CA SER A 99 -3.83 5.71 0.06
C SER A 99 -4.54 5.12 -1.16
N LYS A 100 -5.25 5.97 -1.91
CA LYS A 100 -5.93 5.55 -3.14
C LYS A 100 -4.96 5.08 -4.22
N GLU A 101 -3.88 5.83 -4.47
CA GLU A 101 -2.87 5.46 -5.46
C GLU A 101 -2.28 4.07 -5.18
N VAL A 102 -1.93 3.81 -3.92
CA VAL A 102 -1.35 2.53 -3.49
C VAL A 102 -2.38 1.40 -3.54
N GLU A 103 -3.62 1.66 -3.15
CA GLU A 103 -4.71 0.69 -3.21
C GLU A 103 -5.05 0.30 -4.65
N ASP A 104 -5.13 1.28 -5.56
CA ASP A 104 -5.36 1.04 -6.99
C ASP A 104 -4.23 0.18 -7.58
N MET A 105 -2.98 0.48 -7.25
CA MET A 105 -1.82 -0.30 -7.70
C MET A 105 -1.87 -1.74 -7.17
N TYR A 106 -2.16 -1.91 -5.89
CA TYR A 106 -2.32 -3.21 -5.24
C TYR A 106 -3.43 -4.04 -5.89
N CYS A 107 -4.63 -3.48 -6.04
CA CYS A 107 -5.79 -4.19 -6.60
C CYS A 107 -5.53 -4.65 -8.04
N ASN A 108 -4.93 -3.76 -8.85
CA ASN A 108 -4.59 -4.05 -10.25
C ASN A 108 -3.52 -5.15 -10.36
N LEU A 109 -2.45 -5.08 -9.57
CA LEU A 109 -1.39 -6.09 -9.55
C LEU A 109 -1.91 -7.43 -9.03
N LYS A 110 -2.66 -7.43 -7.92
CA LYS A 110 -3.22 -8.64 -7.33
C LYS A 110 -4.12 -9.39 -8.30
N SER A 111 -5.03 -8.67 -8.95
CA SER A 111 -5.96 -9.24 -9.92
C SER A 111 -5.21 -9.80 -11.13
N SER A 112 -4.22 -9.06 -11.63
CA SER A 112 -3.38 -9.48 -12.76
C SER A 112 -2.59 -10.74 -12.44
N LEU A 113 -1.95 -10.82 -11.28
CA LEU A 113 -1.17 -11.98 -10.87
C LEU A 113 -2.03 -13.21 -10.60
N LYS A 114 -3.21 -13.02 -9.98
CA LYS A 114 -4.17 -14.11 -9.77
C LYS A 114 -4.68 -14.71 -11.09
N ALA A 115 -4.87 -13.88 -12.12
CA ALA A 115 -5.26 -14.35 -13.44
C ALA A 115 -4.19 -15.23 -14.13
N LEU A 116 -2.93 -15.13 -13.70
CA LEU A 116 -1.82 -15.95 -14.19
C LEU A 116 -1.66 -17.28 -13.45
N LEU A 117 -2.38 -17.49 -12.35
CA LEU A 117 -2.34 -18.75 -11.62
C LEU A 117 -2.91 -19.88 -12.50
N PRO A 118 -2.27 -21.07 -12.51
CA PRO A 118 -2.79 -22.20 -13.26
C PRO A 118 -4.19 -22.53 -12.77
N LYS A 119 -5.13 -22.70 -13.71
CA LYS A 119 -6.47 -23.17 -13.38
C LYS A 119 -6.36 -24.57 -12.76
N PRO A 120 -7.20 -24.91 -11.78
CA PRO A 120 -7.32 -26.29 -11.33
C PRO A 120 -7.58 -27.15 -12.57
N VAL A 121 -6.74 -28.16 -12.79
CA VAL A 121 -7.03 -29.15 -13.83
C VAL A 121 -8.29 -29.84 -13.37
N GLU A 122 -9.41 -29.63 -14.07
CA GLU A 122 -10.56 -30.50 -13.92
C GLU A 122 -10.10 -31.91 -14.27
N SER A 123 -9.91 -32.74 -13.24
CA SER A 123 -9.72 -34.17 -13.42
C SER A 123 -10.94 -34.69 -14.16
N LYS A 124 -10.81 -34.83 -15.47
CA LYS A 124 -11.67 -35.74 -16.23
C LYS A 124 -11.45 -37.11 -15.61
N VAL A 125 -12.34 -37.51 -14.72
CA VAL A 125 -12.54 -38.91 -14.40
C VAL A 125 -12.94 -39.54 -15.72
N ALA A 126 -11.96 -40.16 -16.38
CA ALA A 126 -12.24 -41.11 -17.43
C ALA A 126 -12.93 -42.27 -16.73
N GLU A 127 -14.26 -42.29 -16.73
CA GLU A 127 -15.04 -43.51 -16.52
C GLU A 127 -14.73 -44.43 -17.70
N SER A 128 -13.60 -45.12 -17.61
CA SER A 128 -13.30 -46.29 -18.43
C SER A 128 -14.14 -47.45 -17.89
N GLN A 129 -15.18 -47.75 -18.65
CA GLN A 129 -15.79 -49.06 -18.86
C GLN A 129 -15.18 -50.22 -18.05
N GLN A 130 -16.00 -50.88 -17.23
CA GLN A 130 -15.88 -52.31 -16.96
C GLN A 130 -17.26 -52.96 -17.06
N ASN A 131 -17.40 -53.74 -18.15
CA ASN A 131 -18.20 -54.94 -18.41
C ASN A 131 -19.55 -55.15 -17.70
#